data_AF-A0A6L3JQR7-F1
#
_entry.id   AF-A0A6L3JQR7-F1
#
_cell.length_a   1.000
_cell.length_b   1.000
_cell.length_c   1.000
_cell.angle_alpha   90.00
_cell.angle_beta   90.00
_cell.angle_gamma   90.00
#
_symmetry.space_group_name_H-M   'P 1'
#
loop_
_entity.id
_entity.type
_entity.pdbx_description
1 polymer ?
#
loop_
_entity_poly.entity_id
_entity_poly.type
_entity_poly.pdbx_seq_one_letter_code
_entity_poly.pdbx_strand_id
1 'polypeptide(L)'
;MIAKPEREQIIALINREVVPAIGCTEPIAVALCVAKATETLGKRPERIKALLSANILKNAMGVGIPGTGMIGLPIAIALGALIGKSEYQLEVLKDSTPEAVAEGKKLIDSQAISIGLKENIEEKLYIEIICEAAGDKE
;
A
#
# COMPACT_ATOMS: atom_id res chain seq x y z
N MET A 1 31.87 -15.72 -21.30
CA MET A 1 31.44 -14.33 -21.03
C MET A 1 30.34 -13.97 -22.03
N ILE A 2 29.26 -13.32 -21.59
CA ILE A 2 28.16 -12.89 -22.47
C ILE A 2 28.67 -11.82 -23.46
N ALA A 3 28.25 -11.89 -24.72
CA ALA A 3 28.67 -10.95 -25.76
C ALA A 3 28.17 -9.52 -25.48
N LYS A 4 28.92 -8.50 -25.93
CA LYS A 4 28.58 -7.09 -25.67
C LYS A 4 27.16 -6.69 -26.12
N PRO A 5 26.68 -7.05 -27.33
CA PRO A 5 25.34 -6.68 -27.77
C PRO A 5 24.23 -7.32 -26.91
N GLU A 6 24.41 -8.59 -26.55
CA GLU A 6 23.48 -9.33 -25.71
C GLU A 6 23.45 -8.77 -24.27
N ARG A 7 24.61 -8.37 -23.74
CA ARG A 7 24.70 -7.69 -22.43
C ARG A 7 23.96 -6.36 -22.43
N GLU A 8 24.09 -5.56 -23.49
CA GLU A 8 23.40 -4.27 -23.61
C GLU A 8 21.87 -4.45 -23.66
N GLN A 9 21.39 -5.48 -24.37
CA GLN A 9 19.97 -5.84 -24.39
C GLN A 9 19.45 -6.26 -23.01
N ILE A 10 20.23 -7.06 -22.27
CA ILE A 10 19.87 -7.48 -20.90
C ILE A 10 19.78 -6.26 -19.96
N ILE A 11 20.76 -5.35 -20.02
CA ILE A 11 20.74 -4.13 -19.19
C ILE A 11 19.53 -3.26 -19.53
N ALA A 12 19.22 -3.08 -20.82
CA ALA A 12 18.04 -2.33 -21.24
C ALA A 12 16.75 -2.96 -20.73
N LEU A 13 16.64 -4.29 -20.76
CA LEU A 13 15.49 -5.02 -20.21
C LEU A 13 15.38 -4.81 -18.69
N ILE A 14 16.49 -4.94 -17.95
CA ILE A 14 16.51 -4.73 -16.50
C ILE A 14 16.05 -3.31 -16.15
N ASN A 15 16.58 -2.28 -16.82
CA ASN A 15 16.19 -0.89 -16.57
C ASN A 15 14.72 -0.61 -16.91
N ARG A 16 14.11 -1.41 -17.79
CA ARG A 16 12.69 -1.30 -18.14
C ARG A 16 11.78 -1.99 -17.12
N GLU A 17 12.17 -3.18 -16.66
CA GLU A 17 11.32 -4.04 -15.83
C GLU A 17 11.55 -3.86 -14.33
N VAL A 18 12.71 -3.37 -13.92
CA VAL A 18 13.07 -3.16 -12.50
C VAL A 18 12.79 -1.71 -12.13
N VAL A 19 11.67 -1.50 -11.44
CA VAL A 19 11.28 -0.20 -10.89
C VAL A 19 11.60 -0.12 -9.40
N PRO A 20 11.96 1.07 -8.87
CA PRO A 20 12.09 1.28 -7.45
C PRO A 20 10.77 1.03 -6.71
N ALA A 21 10.87 0.47 -5.50
CA ALA A 21 9.74 0.25 -4.59
C ALA A 21 10.19 0.48 -3.14
N ILE A 22 9.25 0.83 -2.27
CA ILE A 22 9.52 1.04 -0.84
C ILE A 22 9.18 -0.21 -0.04
N GLY A 23 10.19 -0.97 0.37
CA GLY A 23 9.97 -2.16 1.20
C GLY A 23 9.24 -3.28 0.46
N CYS A 24 8.44 -4.07 1.19
CA CYS A 24 7.72 -5.20 0.59
C CYS A 24 6.54 -4.74 -0.28
N THR A 25 6.36 -5.37 -1.44
CA THR A 25 5.38 -4.95 -2.45
C THR A 25 3.93 -5.04 -2.00
N GLU A 26 3.58 -6.01 -1.17
CA GLU A 26 2.21 -6.28 -0.76
C GLU A 26 1.61 -5.20 0.16
N PRO A 27 2.25 -4.79 1.27
CA PRO A 27 1.72 -3.68 2.06
C PRO A 27 1.71 -2.36 1.28
N ILE A 28 2.66 -2.16 0.36
CA ILE A 28 2.68 -0.97 -0.51
C ILE A 28 1.53 -0.98 -1.50
N ALA A 29 1.22 -2.13 -2.10
CA ALA A 29 0.06 -2.24 -3.00
C ALA A 29 -1.24 -1.90 -2.26
N VAL A 30 -1.37 -2.33 -1.00
CA VAL A 30 -2.51 -1.96 -0.16
C VAL A 30 -2.51 -0.45 0.14
N ALA A 31 -1.38 0.12 0.54
CA ALA A 31 -1.25 1.56 0.79
C ALA A 31 -1.57 2.40 -0.47
N LEU A 32 -1.16 1.92 -1.66
CA LEU A 32 -1.46 2.53 -2.95
C LEU A 32 -2.96 2.55 -3.23
N CYS A 33 -3.66 1.42 -3.02
CA CYS A 33 -5.11 1.37 -3.15
C CYS A 33 -5.81 2.32 -2.16
N VAL A 34 -5.30 2.43 -0.92
CA VAL A 34 -5.86 3.35 0.08
C VAL A 34 -5.64 4.81 -0.30
N ALA A 35 -4.44 5.17 -0.76
CA ALA A 35 -4.16 6.50 -1.27
C ALA A 35 -5.11 6.84 -2.42
N LYS A 36 -5.31 5.90 -3.35
CA LYS A 36 -6.20 6.12 -4.48
C LYS A 36 -7.66 6.28 -4.06
N ALA A 37 -8.16 5.44 -3.16
CA ALA A 37 -9.52 5.56 -2.63
C ALA A 37 -9.72 6.88 -1.87
N THR A 38 -8.71 7.31 -1.10
CA THR A 38 -8.73 8.59 -0.36
C THR A 38 -8.74 9.80 -1.31
N GLU A 39 -7.93 9.76 -2.37
CA GLU A 39 -7.94 10.80 -3.41
C GLU A 39 -9.29 10.88 -4.14
N THR A 40 -9.91 9.73 -4.43
CA THR A 40 -11.24 9.67 -5.05
C THR A 40 -12.32 10.22 -4.12
N LEU A 41 -12.26 9.87 -2.82
CA LEU A 41 -13.15 10.41 -1.79
C LEU A 41 -12.98 11.94 -1.62
N GLY A 42 -11.82 12.49 -2.00
CA GLY A 42 -11.52 13.93 -1.98
C GLY A 42 -11.34 14.52 -0.58
N LYS A 43 -11.40 13.69 0.47
CA LYS A 43 -11.22 14.07 1.87
C LYS A 43 -10.67 12.89 2.66
N ARG A 44 -10.21 13.16 3.89
CA ARG A 44 -9.68 12.12 4.77
C ARG A 44 -10.79 11.14 5.19
N PRO A 45 -10.57 9.81 5.07
CA PRO A 45 -11.53 8.82 5.53
C PRO A 45 -11.64 8.77 7.06
N GLU A 46 -12.86 8.60 7.55
CA GLU A 46 -13.18 8.32 8.95
C GLU A 46 -13.15 6.81 9.24
N ARG A 47 -13.45 6.00 8.23
CA ARG A 47 -13.35 4.54 8.27
C ARG A 47 -12.70 4.01 7.00
N ILE A 48 -11.88 2.98 7.16
CA ILE A 48 -11.22 2.28 6.06
C ILE A 48 -11.45 0.79 6.23
N LYS A 49 -12.03 0.16 5.20
CA LYS A 49 -12.19 -1.29 5.13
C LYS A 49 -11.33 -1.84 4.00
N ALA A 50 -10.43 -2.75 4.35
CA ALA A 50 -9.60 -3.49 3.41
C ALA A 50 -10.09 -4.94 3.30
N LEU A 51 -10.53 -5.34 2.12
CA LEU A 51 -10.88 -6.72 1.79
C LEU A 51 -9.85 -7.29 0.82
N LEU A 52 -9.11 -8.29 1.28
CA LEU A 52 -7.86 -8.73 0.66
C LEU A 52 -7.91 -10.22 0.33
N SER A 53 -7.16 -10.67 -0.68
CA SER A 53 -6.96 -12.12 -0.87
C SER A 53 -6.09 -12.70 0.24
N ALA A 54 -6.21 -14.02 0.48
CA ALA A 54 -5.39 -14.73 1.47
C ALA A 54 -3.88 -14.57 1.22
N ASN A 55 -3.46 -14.43 -0.05
CA ASN A 55 -2.06 -14.24 -0.39
C ASN A 55 -1.55 -12.85 -0.03
N ILE A 56 -2.37 -11.80 -0.22
CA ILE A 56 -2.00 -10.45 0.22
C ILE A 56 -1.90 -10.43 1.75
N LEU A 57 -2.90 -10.98 2.46
CA LEU A 57 -2.90 -11.01 3.92
C LEU A 57 -1.64 -11.71 4.47
N LYS A 58 -1.37 -12.94 4.06
CA LYS A 58 -0.25 -13.71 4.63
C LYS A 58 1.12 -13.06 4.35
N ASN A 59 1.29 -12.41 3.19
CA ASN A 59 2.56 -11.79 2.80
C ASN A 59 2.75 -10.40 3.40
N ALA A 60 1.66 -9.65 3.65
CA ALA A 60 1.74 -8.27 4.12
C ALA A 60 1.67 -8.11 5.64
N MET A 61 1.20 -9.12 6.38
CA MET A 61 0.98 -8.97 7.83
C MET A 61 2.25 -8.90 8.68
N GLY A 62 3.32 -9.58 8.28
CA GLY A 62 4.54 -9.73 9.09
C GLY A 62 5.74 -8.90 8.63
N VAL A 63 5.56 -7.99 7.67
CA VAL A 63 6.66 -7.25 7.04
C VAL A 63 6.77 -5.83 7.58
N GLY A 64 8.00 -5.36 7.76
CA GLY A 64 8.28 -4.00 8.22
C GLY A 64 8.04 -2.96 7.12
N ILE A 65 7.55 -1.78 7.49
CA ILE A 65 7.43 -0.63 6.59
C ILE A 65 8.65 0.29 6.79
N PRO A 66 9.53 0.46 5.78
CA PRO A 66 10.73 1.29 5.90
C PRO A 66 10.43 2.70 6.41
N GLY A 67 11.30 3.22 7.27
CA GLY A 67 11.16 4.58 7.83
C GLY A 67 10.13 4.74 8.95
N THR A 68 9.30 3.72 9.22
CA THR A 68 8.23 3.81 10.24
C THR A 68 8.55 3.12 11.57
N GLY A 69 9.45 2.14 11.55
CA GLY A 69 9.70 1.25 12.69
C GLY A 69 8.50 0.34 13.05
N MET A 70 7.49 0.27 12.17
CA MET A 70 6.27 -0.50 12.36
C MET A 70 6.15 -1.65 11.37
N ILE A 71 5.27 -2.59 11.68
CA ILE A 71 5.07 -3.84 10.94
C ILE A 71 3.61 -3.94 10.52
N GLY A 72 3.39 -4.43 9.30
CA GLY A 72 2.11 -4.96 8.85
C GLY A 72 1.18 -3.96 8.16
N LEU A 73 0.02 -4.49 7.78
CA LEU A 73 -1.03 -3.77 7.05
C LEU A 73 -1.63 -2.55 7.76
N PRO A 74 -1.86 -2.54 9.09
CA PRO A 74 -2.52 -1.40 9.75
C PRO A 74 -1.78 -0.07 9.53
N ILE A 75 -0.45 -0.07 9.64
CA ILE A 75 0.34 1.15 9.42
C ILE A 75 0.44 1.51 7.93
N ALA A 76 0.52 0.53 7.03
CA ALA A 76 0.54 0.78 5.60
C ALA A 76 -0.78 1.45 5.13
N ILE A 77 -1.92 0.95 5.62
CA ILE A 77 -3.24 1.51 5.37
C ILE A 77 -3.33 2.93 5.94
N ALA A 78 -2.92 3.12 7.20
CA ALA A 78 -2.99 4.41 7.84
C ALA A 78 -2.17 5.47 7.10
N LEU A 79 -0.93 5.16 6.74
CA LEU A 79 -0.07 6.09 5.99
C LEU A 79 -0.57 6.32 4.57
N GLY A 80 -1.12 5.29 3.91
CA GLY A 80 -1.78 5.42 2.61
C GLY A 80 -2.90 6.46 2.63
N ALA A 81 -3.71 6.49 3.70
CA ALA A 81 -4.80 7.47 3.86
C ALA A 81 -4.34 8.86 4.29
N LEU A 82 -3.22 8.99 4.99
CA LEU A 82 -2.76 10.27 5.55
C LEU A 82 -1.84 11.04 4.62
N ILE A 83 -0.86 10.35 4.02
CA ILE A 83 0.22 10.96 3.24
C ILE A 83 0.46 10.26 1.90
N GLY A 84 -0.23 9.15 1.65
CA GLY A 84 -0.04 8.37 0.44
C GLY A 84 -0.40 9.17 -0.79
N LYS A 85 0.45 9.11 -1.82
CA LYS A 85 0.20 9.73 -3.12
C LYS A 85 0.21 8.68 -4.21
N SER A 86 -0.94 8.44 -4.84
CA SER A 86 -1.09 7.35 -5.81
C SER A 86 -0.21 7.53 -7.05
N GLU A 87 0.12 8.78 -7.38
CA GLU A 87 1.08 9.13 -8.45
C GLU A 87 2.48 8.54 -8.26
N TYR A 88 2.88 8.20 -7.02
CA TYR A 88 4.19 7.61 -6.74
C TYR A 88 4.22 6.08 -6.89
N GLN A 89 3.09 5.45 -7.24
CA GLN A 89 3.00 4.00 -7.48
C GLN A 89 3.60 3.19 -6.31
N LEU A 90 4.64 2.37 -6.56
CA LEU A 90 5.29 1.54 -5.54
C LEU A 90 6.15 2.32 -4.54
N GLU A 91 6.23 3.64 -4.69
CA GLU A 91 6.84 4.57 -3.75
C GLU A 91 5.80 5.46 -3.05
N VAL A 92 4.53 5.03 -2.98
CA VAL A 92 3.39 5.76 -2.38
C VAL A 92 3.67 6.35 -0.99
N LEU A 93 4.57 5.74 -0.20
CA LEU A 93 4.92 6.17 1.16
C LEU A 93 6.29 6.87 1.27
N LYS A 94 6.89 7.31 0.16
CA LYS A 94 8.26 7.89 0.17
C LYS A 94 8.40 9.16 0.99
N ASP A 95 7.31 9.89 1.15
CA ASP A 95 7.24 11.14 1.93
C ASP A 95 6.84 10.89 3.39
N SER A 96 6.91 9.65 3.88
CA SER A 96 6.55 9.32 5.27
C SER A 96 7.44 10.07 6.27
N THR A 97 6.82 10.79 7.21
CA THR A 97 7.51 11.49 8.30
C THR A 97 7.20 10.88 9.68
N PRO A 98 8.02 11.14 10.71
CA PRO A 98 7.72 10.71 12.08
C PRO A 98 6.36 11.20 12.59
N GLU A 99 5.93 12.40 12.19
CA GLU A 99 4.63 12.98 12.54
C GLU A 99 3.49 12.19 11.89
N ALA A 100 3.62 11.87 10.60
CA ALA A 100 2.64 11.04 9.88
C ALA A 100 2.53 9.64 10.49
N VAL A 101 3.66 9.05 10.93
CA VAL A 101 3.67 7.76 11.64
C VAL A 101 2.97 7.87 12.99
N ALA A 102 3.22 8.93 13.76
CA ALA A 102 2.57 9.16 15.03
C ALA A 102 1.05 9.35 14.87
N GLU A 103 0.62 10.04 13.81
CA GLU A 103 -0.79 10.19 13.48
C GLU A 103 -1.42 8.89 12.96
N GLY A 104 -0.70 8.11 12.15
CA GLY A 104 -1.12 6.79 11.70
C GLY A 104 -1.38 5.85 12.85
N LYS A 105 -0.55 5.89 13.91
CA LYS A 105 -0.80 5.14 15.16
C LYS A 105 -2.12 5.52 15.80
N LYS A 106 -2.43 6.82 15.91
CA LYS A 106 -3.72 7.29 16.46
C LYS A 106 -4.91 6.78 15.64
N LEU A 107 -4.78 6.74 14.31
CA LEU A 107 -5.83 6.22 13.43
C LEU A 107 -6.06 4.71 13.67
N ILE A 108 -4.98 3.94 13.84
CA ILE A 108 -5.07 2.51 14.20
C ILE A 108 -5.74 2.34 15.57
N ASP A 109 -5.30 3.12 16.57
CA ASP A 109 -5.82 3.05 17.95
C ASP A 109 -7.30 3.42 18.03
N SER A 110 -7.79 4.29 17.13
CA SER A 110 -9.20 4.66 17.03
C SER A 110 -10.11 3.55 16.48
N GLN A 111 -9.55 2.41 16.05
CA GLN A 111 -10.26 1.30 15.41
C GLN A 111 -11.00 1.67 14.13
N ALA A 112 -10.55 2.73 13.44
CA ALA A 112 -11.09 3.16 12.15
C ALA A 112 -10.76 2.19 10.98
N ILE A 113 -9.79 1.29 11.18
CA ILE A 113 -9.28 0.38 10.14
C ILE A 113 -9.80 -1.04 10.38
N SER A 114 -10.50 -1.60 9.39
CA SER A 114 -10.93 -2.99 9.37
C SER A 114 -10.23 -3.74 8.23
N ILE A 115 -9.66 -4.89 8.54
CA ILE A 115 -8.96 -5.74 7.56
C ILE A 115 -9.62 -7.10 7.57
N GLY A 116 -10.01 -7.60 6.39
CA GLY A 116 -10.69 -8.88 6.24
C GLY A 116 -10.30 -9.62 4.97
N LEU A 117 -10.63 -10.90 4.94
CA LEU A 117 -10.54 -11.73 3.74
C LEU A 117 -11.71 -11.39 2.81
N LYS A 118 -11.43 -11.18 1.52
CA LYS A 118 -12.47 -11.16 0.49
C LYS A 118 -12.87 -12.61 0.18
N GLU A 119 -14.15 -12.93 0.40
CA GLU A 119 -14.71 -14.24 0.07
C GLU A 119 -15.21 -14.29 -1.38
N ASN A 120 -15.32 -15.50 -1.94
CA ASN A 120 -15.89 -15.77 -3.27
C ASN A 120 -15.17 -15.05 -4.43
N ILE A 121 -13.84 -15.01 -4.37
CA ILE A 121 -12.98 -14.52 -5.46
C ILE A 121 -12.17 -15.67 -6.06
N GLU A 122 -11.91 -15.60 -7.37
CA GLU A 122 -11.01 -16.53 -8.06
C GLU A 122 -9.58 -15.98 -8.12
N GLU A 123 -9.43 -14.67 -7.91
CA GLU A 123 -8.18 -13.94 -7.99
C GLU A 123 -7.23 -14.31 -6.85
N LYS A 124 -6.02 -14.73 -7.23
CA LYS A 124 -4.95 -15.04 -6.27
C LYS A 124 -4.43 -13.78 -5.57
N LEU A 125 -4.45 -12.63 -6.23
CA LEU A 125 -4.04 -11.33 -5.71
C LEU A 125 -5.24 -10.39 -5.85
N TYR A 126 -5.74 -9.90 -4.72
CA TYR A 126 -6.91 -9.03 -4.68
C TYR A 126 -6.79 -8.03 -3.55
N ILE A 127 -7.11 -6.77 -3.85
CA ILE A 127 -7.14 -5.67 -2.90
C ILE A 127 -8.37 -4.83 -3.24
N GLU A 128 -9.32 -4.77 -2.30
CA GLU A 128 -10.45 -3.84 -2.33
C GLU A 128 -10.36 -2.95 -1.10
N ILE A 129 -10.32 -1.64 -1.34
CA ILE A 129 -10.35 -0.63 -0.29
C ILE A 129 -11.65 0.15 -0.40
N ILE A 130 -12.26 0.36 0.76
CA ILE A 130 -13.45 1.16 0.91
C ILE A 130 -13.15 2.22 1.96
N CYS A 131 -13.23 3.49 1.58
CA CYS A 131 -13.02 4.67 2.39
C CYS A 131 -14.36 5.36 2.61
N GLU A 132 -14.72 5.62 3.87
CA GLU A 132 -15.98 6.27 4.24
C GLU A 132 -15.70 7.54 5.05
N ALA A 133 -16.40 8.63 4.76
CA ALA A 133 -16.39 9.86 5.54
C ALA A 133 -17.69 10.65 5.39
N ALA A 134 -18.29 11.10 6.50
CA ALA A 134 -19.48 11.97 6.50
C ALA A 134 -20.67 11.43 5.67
N GLY A 135 -20.81 10.11 5.54
CA GLY A 135 -21.85 9.44 4.75
C GLY A 135 -21.48 9.14 3.30
N ASP A 136 -20.36 9.67 2.78
CA ASP A 136 -19.81 9.32 1.48
C ASP A 136 -18.97 8.03 1.57
N LYS A 137 -18.96 7.23 0.49
CA LYS A 137 -18.29 5.92 0.42
C LYS A 137 -17.71 5.70 -0.97
N GLU A 138 -16.39 5.53 -1.03
CA GLU A 138 -15.61 5.29 -2.26
C GLU A 138 -14.62 4.14 -2.10
#